data_AF-A0A534QK37-F1
#
_entry.id   AF-A0A534QK37-F1
#
_cell.length_a   1.000
_cell.length_b   1.000
_cell.length_c   1.000
_cell.angle_alpha   90.00
_cell.angle_beta   90.00
_cell.angle_gamma   90.00
#
_symmetry.space_group_name_H-M   'P 1'
#
loop_
_entity.id
_entity.type
_entity.pdbx_description
1 polymer ?
#
loop_
_entity_poly.entity_id
_entity_poly.type
_entity_poly.pdbx_seq_one_letter_code
_entity_poly.pdbx_strand_id
1 'polypeptide(L)'
;MTSAFAGLRPLIAPPAGAAVAPSSVSREEEIFASPSGLISIAGGKLTTHRLVAAAVVERVIDALRRGGERRRFGRSRTGTVPLPGGTAPPDSVAAAVLSHDGNGLAPPVIGHLADRYGSRVGELLHRVAADRRLADPIVPTLPDPRAEVLEAVEHEGALTVEDVLRRRTQISLREETEGVRVAGEVAALMAGPLGWTPEAARAAAESYAAVVEESRRRWR
;
A
#
# COMPACT_ATOMS: atom_id res chain seq x y z
N MET A 1 2.20 -19.99 -15.33
CA MET A 1 1.73 -18.69 -14.79
C MET A 1 2.32 -18.56 -13.39
N THR A 2 3.15 -17.56 -13.11
CA THR A 2 3.85 -17.42 -11.81
C THR A 2 2.96 -16.79 -10.74
N SER A 3 2.07 -15.87 -11.09
CA SER A 3 1.05 -15.27 -10.21
C SER A 3 -0.18 -14.77 -11.00
N ALA A 4 -1.29 -14.47 -10.31
CA ALA A 4 -2.54 -13.96 -10.89
C ALA A 4 -3.22 -12.96 -9.95
N PHE A 5 -4.01 -12.02 -10.47
CA PHE A 5 -4.90 -11.19 -9.67
C PHE A 5 -6.19 -10.88 -10.42
N ALA A 6 -7.26 -10.63 -9.67
CA ALA A 6 -8.53 -10.15 -10.18
C ALA A 6 -9.01 -8.94 -9.36
N GLY A 7 -9.82 -8.09 -9.97
CA GLY A 7 -10.39 -6.92 -9.31
C GLY A 7 -11.78 -6.61 -9.85
N LEU A 8 -12.66 -6.14 -8.98
CA LEU A 8 -13.99 -5.66 -9.36
C LEU A 8 -13.93 -4.16 -9.65
N ARG A 9 -14.62 -3.75 -10.71
CA ARG A 9 -14.79 -2.33 -11.05
C ARG A 9 -16.14 -1.87 -10.48
N PRO A 10 -16.17 -0.90 -9.56
CA PRO A 10 -17.42 -0.35 -9.07
C PRO A 10 -18.02 0.53 -10.16
N LEU A 11 -18.95 -0.01 -10.95
CA LEU A 11 -19.62 0.72 -12.02
C LEU A 11 -20.99 1.20 -11.53
N ILE A 12 -21.40 2.38 -12.00
CA ILE A 12 -22.72 2.93 -11.70
C ILE A 12 -23.73 2.20 -12.58
N ALA A 13 -24.72 1.57 -11.94
CA ALA A 13 -25.76 0.88 -12.66
C ALA A 13 -26.58 1.89 -13.49
N PRO A 14 -26.88 1.60 -14.76
CA PRO A 14 -27.81 2.43 -15.53
C PRO A 14 -29.21 2.38 -14.88
N PRO A 15 -30.08 3.35 -15.21
CA PRO A 15 -31.47 3.34 -14.74
C PRO A 15 -32.16 1.99 -15.03
N ALA A 16 -33.02 1.56 -14.10
CA ALA A 16 -33.66 0.25 -14.17
C ALA A 16 -34.35 -0.01 -15.52
N GLY A 17 -34.01 -1.12 -16.18
CA GLY A 17 -34.57 -1.54 -17.47
C GLY A 17 -33.65 -1.35 -18.68
N ALA A 18 -32.49 -0.69 -18.53
CA ALA A 18 -31.52 -0.56 -19.61
C ALA A 18 -30.52 -1.75 -19.60
N ALA A 19 -30.66 -2.68 -20.56
CA ALA A 19 -29.64 -3.70 -20.81
C ALA A 19 -28.43 -3.07 -21.51
N VAL A 20 -27.43 -2.64 -20.72
CA VAL A 20 -26.20 -2.03 -21.24
C VAL A 20 -25.05 -3.02 -21.15
N ALA A 21 -24.31 -3.22 -22.24
CA ALA A 21 -23.11 -4.05 -22.24
C ALA A 21 -22.10 -3.52 -21.19
N PRO A 22 -21.39 -4.36 -20.43
CA PRO A 22 -20.46 -3.92 -19.39
C PRO A 22 -19.37 -2.94 -19.88
N SER A 23 -19.02 -2.99 -21.17
CA SER A 23 -18.08 -2.06 -21.82
C SER A 23 -18.63 -0.64 -22.00
N SER A 24 -19.96 -0.50 -22.05
CA SER A 24 -20.69 0.73 -22.36
C SER A 24 -21.26 1.44 -21.13
N VAL A 25 -21.06 0.87 -19.94
CA VAL A 25 -21.43 1.52 -18.68
C VAL A 25 -20.43 2.65 -18.39
N SER A 26 -20.95 3.82 -18.01
CA SER A 26 -20.13 4.99 -17.68
C SER A 26 -19.09 4.65 -16.62
N ARG A 27 -17.86 5.14 -16.85
CA ARG A 27 -16.72 5.00 -15.93
C ARG A 27 -16.44 6.29 -15.18
N GLU A 28 -17.38 7.22 -15.24
CA GLU A 28 -17.28 8.49 -14.54
C GLU A 28 -17.62 8.29 -13.06
N GLU A 29 -16.94 9.07 -12.23
CA GLU A 29 -17.25 9.22 -10.82
C GLU A 29 -18.57 9.98 -10.61
N GLU A 30 -19.38 9.50 -9.67
CA GLU A 30 -20.51 10.26 -9.14
C GLU A 30 -20.42 10.37 -7.63
N ILE A 31 -20.76 11.56 -7.12
CA ILE A 31 -20.79 11.88 -5.70
C ILE A 31 -22.25 12.14 -5.31
N PHE A 32 -22.77 11.29 -4.44
CA PHE A 32 -24.15 11.34 -3.96
C PHE A 32 -24.19 11.88 -2.54
N ALA A 33 -25.26 12.58 -2.19
CA ALA A 33 -25.55 12.96 -0.81
C ALA A 33 -26.97 12.48 -0.46
N SER A 34 -27.12 11.71 0.61
CA SER A 34 -28.43 11.29 1.11
C SER A 34 -29.12 12.42 1.88
N PRO A 35 -30.45 12.34 2.07
CA PRO A 35 -31.17 13.25 2.98
C PRO A 35 -30.64 13.21 4.43
N SER A 36 -30.04 12.10 4.86
CA SER A 36 -29.40 11.98 6.17
C SER A 36 -28.02 12.63 6.25
N GLY A 37 -27.48 13.14 5.14
CA GLY A 37 -26.17 13.78 5.08
C GLY A 37 -25.00 12.82 4.78
N LEU A 38 -25.26 11.55 4.48
CA LEU A 38 -24.24 10.61 4.04
C LEU A 38 -23.76 11.00 2.64
N ILE A 39 -22.45 11.19 2.48
CA ILE A 39 -21.81 11.44 1.19
C ILE A 39 -21.17 10.14 0.70
N SER A 40 -21.57 9.69 -0.49
CA SER A 40 -21.13 8.44 -1.11
C SER A 40 -20.45 8.72 -2.45
N ILE A 41 -19.50 7.86 -2.82
CA ILE A 41 -18.81 7.91 -4.12
C ILE A 41 -19.01 6.55 -4.80
N ALA A 42 -19.39 6.57 -6.08
CA ALA A 42 -19.36 5.38 -6.92
C ALA A 42 -18.60 5.69 -8.22
N GLY A 43 -18.06 4.66 -8.86
CA GLY A 43 -17.21 4.84 -10.04
C GLY A 43 -15.80 5.35 -9.68
N GLY A 44 -15.25 6.14 -10.59
CA GLY A 44 -13.94 6.75 -10.45
C GLY A 44 -12.78 5.91 -11.00
N LYS A 45 -11.68 6.60 -11.28
CA LYS A 45 -10.44 6.01 -11.79
C LYS A 45 -9.30 6.34 -10.85
N LEU A 46 -8.29 5.47 -10.81
CA LEU A 46 -7.06 5.76 -10.08
C LEU A 46 -6.40 7.06 -10.58
N THR A 47 -6.52 7.36 -11.88
CA THR A 47 -5.98 8.59 -12.47
C THR A 47 -6.73 9.87 -12.04
N THR A 48 -8.00 9.77 -11.64
CA THR A 48 -8.82 10.93 -11.23
C THR A 48 -8.97 11.03 -9.70
N HIS A 49 -8.48 10.05 -8.93
CA HIS A 49 -8.74 9.92 -7.49
C HIS A 49 -8.53 11.24 -6.69
N ARG A 50 -7.47 12.01 -6.99
CA ARG A 50 -7.16 13.26 -6.29
C ARG A 50 -8.23 14.33 -6.52
N LEU A 51 -8.70 14.46 -7.76
CA LEU A 51 -9.75 15.43 -8.13
C LEU A 51 -11.08 15.02 -7.51
N VAL A 52 -11.40 13.72 -7.52
CA VAL A 52 -12.59 13.18 -6.87
C VAL A 52 -12.55 13.44 -5.36
N ALA A 53 -11.43 13.16 -4.70
CA ALA A 53 -11.25 13.43 -3.28
C ALA A 53 -11.42 14.92 -2.94
N ALA A 54 -10.88 15.83 -3.77
CA ALA A 54 -11.09 17.25 -3.60
C ALA A 54 -12.57 17.64 -3.71
N ALA A 55 -13.28 17.11 -4.72
CA ALA A 55 -14.71 17.37 -4.90
C ALA A 55 -15.57 16.86 -3.74
N VAL A 56 -15.21 15.70 -3.16
CA VAL A 56 -15.88 15.14 -1.98
C VAL A 56 -15.70 16.06 -0.76
N VAL A 57 -14.48 16.55 -0.54
CA VAL A 57 -14.19 17.51 0.54
C VAL A 57 -15.01 18.79 0.38
N GLU A 58 -15.17 19.31 -0.83
CA GLU A 58 -16.05 20.46 -1.07
C GLU A 58 -17.50 20.17 -0.68
N ARG A 59 -18.02 18.96 -0.96
CA ARG A 59 -19.38 18.57 -0.53
C ARG A 59 -19.52 18.44 0.98
N VAL A 60 -18.48 17.96 1.66
CA VAL A 60 -18.42 17.95 3.13
C VAL A 60 -18.44 19.38 3.67
N ILE A 61 -17.63 20.28 3.10
CA ILE A 61 -17.60 21.70 3.50
C ILE A 61 -18.97 22.35 3.33
N ASP A 62 -19.66 22.11 2.21
CA ASP A 62 -20.99 22.65 1.97
C ASP A 62 -22.04 22.08 2.95
N ALA A 63 -21.95 20.79 3.29
CA ALA A 63 -22.80 20.19 4.31
C ALA A 63 -22.57 20.81 5.69
N LEU A 64 -21.31 21.03 6.08
CA LEU A 64 -20.95 21.69 7.34
C LEU A 64 -21.50 23.13 7.39
N ARG A 65 -21.35 23.89 6.30
CA ARG A 65 -21.89 25.27 6.19
C ARG A 65 -23.41 25.30 6.37
N ARG A 66 -24.14 24.38 5.73
CA ARG A 66 -25.59 24.23 5.92
C ARG A 66 -25.94 23.87 7.38
N GLY A 67 -25.08 23.10 8.05
CA GLY A 67 -25.19 22.75 9.47
C GLY A 67 -24.80 23.87 10.44
N GLY A 68 -24.52 25.09 9.98
CA GLY A 68 -24.20 26.23 10.85
C GLY A 68 -22.72 26.49 11.05
N GLU A 69 -21.82 25.72 10.43
CA GLU A 69 -20.38 25.99 10.48
C GLU A 69 -20.05 27.37 9.88
N ARG A 70 -19.08 28.06 10.50
CA ARG A 70 -18.65 29.43 10.12
C ARG A 70 -17.15 29.53 9.85
N ARG A 71 -16.37 28.47 10.13
CA ARG A 71 -14.94 28.42 9.82
C ARG A 71 -14.67 28.69 8.34
N ARG A 72 -13.54 29.34 8.06
CA ARG A 72 -13.04 29.50 6.69
C ARG A 72 -12.30 28.23 6.28
N PHE A 73 -12.74 27.63 5.18
CA PHE A 73 -12.05 26.52 4.55
C PHE A 73 -11.23 27.04 3.38
N GLY A 74 -9.94 26.71 3.35
CA GLY A 74 -9.04 27.04 2.23
C GLY A 74 -9.29 26.16 1.02
N ARG A 75 -8.75 26.55 -0.14
CA ARG A 75 -8.75 25.71 -1.35
C ARG A 75 -7.89 24.47 -1.14
N SER A 76 -8.27 23.36 -1.77
CA SER A 76 -7.44 22.15 -1.80
C SER A 76 -6.04 22.44 -2.35
N ARG A 77 -5.01 21.99 -1.62
CA ARG A 77 -3.60 22.10 -1.99
C ARG A 77 -3.00 20.79 -2.49
N THR A 78 -3.81 19.73 -2.62
CA THR A 78 -3.31 18.38 -2.96
C THR A 78 -2.72 18.27 -4.35
N GLY A 79 -2.91 19.28 -5.22
CA GLY A 79 -2.26 19.35 -6.53
C GLY A 79 -0.78 19.76 -6.49
N THR A 80 -0.31 20.32 -5.37
CA THR A 80 1.09 20.81 -5.23
C THR A 80 1.81 20.24 -4.02
N VAL A 81 1.10 19.54 -3.13
CA VAL A 81 1.70 18.83 -1.99
C VAL A 81 2.08 17.43 -2.45
N PRO A 82 3.38 17.06 -2.42
CA PRO A 82 3.80 15.69 -2.72
C PRO A 82 3.20 14.68 -1.73
N LEU A 83 2.97 13.45 -2.20
CA LEU A 83 2.66 12.34 -1.30
C LEU A 83 3.88 12.02 -0.42
N PRO A 84 3.71 11.39 0.77
CA PRO A 84 4.83 10.88 1.54
C PRO A 84 5.75 10.00 0.68
N GLY A 85 7.05 10.26 0.70
CA GLY A 85 8.02 9.58 -0.18
C GLY A 85 8.07 10.12 -1.61
N GLY A 86 7.09 10.90 -2.07
CA GLY A 86 6.93 11.33 -3.46
C GLY A 86 7.90 12.41 -3.97
N THR A 87 8.84 12.88 -3.15
CA THR A 87 9.98 13.69 -3.59
C THR A 87 11.21 12.83 -3.77
N ALA A 88 12.19 13.34 -4.53
CA ALA A 88 13.45 12.64 -4.75
C ALA A 88 14.11 12.23 -3.42
N PRO A 89 14.79 11.08 -3.38
CA PRO A 89 15.71 10.73 -2.30
C PRO A 89 16.67 11.89 -1.99
N PRO A 90 16.98 12.17 -0.71
CA PRO A 90 17.98 13.17 -0.37
C PRO A 90 19.33 12.87 -1.03
N ASP A 91 20.12 13.89 -1.38
CA ASP A 91 21.46 13.71 -1.96
C ASP A 91 22.39 12.88 -1.07
N SER A 92 22.16 12.88 0.26
CA SER A 92 22.87 12.02 1.22
C SER A 92 22.67 10.52 0.96
N VAL A 93 21.60 10.13 0.27
CA VAL A 93 21.36 8.75 -0.17
C VAL A 93 22.31 8.39 -1.31
N ALA A 94 22.61 9.32 -2.22
CA ALA A 94 23.61 9.09 -3.25
C ALA A 94 24.99 8.82 -2.63
N ALA A 95 25.35 9.54 -1.56
CA ALA A 95 26.57 9.26 -0.80
C ALA A 95 26.53 7.87 -0.11
N ALA A 96 25.38 7.46 0.43
CA ALA A 96 25.19 6.14 1.02
C ALA A 96 25.26 4.99 -0.01
N VAL A 97 24.78 5.20 -1.25
CA VAL A 97 24.93 4.28 -2.39
C VAL A 97 26.40 4.12 -2.78
N LEU A 98 27.19 5.20 -2.69
CA LEU A 98 28.60 5.24 -3.10
C LEU A 98 29.55 4.73 -2.01
N SER A 99 29.17 4.80 -0.74
CA SER A 99 29.98 4.28 0.37
C SER A 99 29.92 2.75 0.39
N HIS A 100 30.99 2.10 -0.07
CA HIS A 100 31.08 0.64 -0.17
C HIS A 100 30.92 -0.11 1.18
N ASP A 101 31.05 0.57 2.33
CA ASP A 101 31.05 -0.05 3.66
C ASP A 101 29.92 0.42 4.62
N GLY A 102 28.98 1.28 4.20
CA GLY A 102 28.19 2.08 5.17
C GLY A 102 26.97 1.42 5.80
N ASN A 103 26.20 0.63 5.05
CA ASN A 103 24.85 0.23 5.45
C ASN A 103 24.55 -1.28 5.46
N GLY A 104 25.51 -2.14 5.15
CA GLY A 104 25.27 -3.60 5.05
C GLY A 104 24.33 -3.99 3.89
N LEU A 105 23.93 -3.05 3.04
CA LEU A 105 23.07 -3.25 1.87
C LEU A 105 23.89 -3.12 0.59
N ALA A 106 23.64 -4.04 -0.36
CA ALA A 106 24.22 -3.95 -1.68
C ALA A 106 23.60 -2.77 -2.47
N PRO A 107 24.35 -2.11 -3.39
CA PRO A 107 23.84 -0.99 -4.19
C PRO A 107 22.49 -1.24 -4.90
N PRO A 108 22.22 -2.44 -5.47
CA PRO A 108 20.91 -2.72 -6.07
C PRO A 108 19.74 -2.67 -5.08
N VAL A 109 19.97 -3.04 -3.81
CA VAL A 109 18.96 -2.96 -2.76
C VAL A 109 18.69 -1.51 -2.39
N ILE A 110 19.74 -0.67 -2.31
CA ILE A 110 19.55 0.76 -2.05
C ILE A 110 18.78 1.43 -3.18
N GLY A 111 19.08 1.09 -4.44
CA GLY A 111 18.32 1.55 -5.60
C GLY A 111 16.84 1.15 -5.53
N HIS A 112 16.56 -0.11 -5.22
CA HIS A 112 15.19 -0.60 -4.99
C HIS A 112 14.46 0.17 -3.89
N LEU A 113 15.10 0.41 -2.74
CA LEU A 113 14.49 1.19 -1.66
C LEU A 113 14.28 2.66 -2.06
N ALA A 114 15.20 3.25 -2.80
CA ALA A 114 15.07 4.62 -3.30
C ALA A 114 13.91 4.75 -4.30
N ASP A 115 13.75 3.79 -5.21
CA ASP A 115 12.64 3.77 -6.17
C ASP A 115 11.28 3.59 -5.49
N ARG A 116 11.22 2.80 -4.43
CA ARG A 116 9.98 2.50 -3.69
C ARG A 116 9.59 3.59 -2.70
N TYR A 117 10.54 4.07 -1.90
CA TYR A 117 10.28 4.96 -0.76
C TYR A 117 10.65 6.43 -1.04
N GLY A 118 11.35 6.70 -2.15
CA GLY A 118 11.80 8.03 -2.55
C GLY A 118 12.50 8.74 -1.40
N SER A 119 12.00 9.93 -1.05
CA SER A 119 12.55 10.74 0.06
C SER A 119 12.64 10.05 1.43
N ARG A 120 11.86 8.99 1.67
CA ARG A 120 11.82 8.26 2.94
C ARG A 120 12.88 7.17 3.07
N VAL A 121 13.64 6.88 2.01
CA VAL A 121 14.66 5.82 2.03
C VAL A 121 15.67 5.97 3.17
N GLY A 122 15.97 7.20 3.60
CA GLY A 122 16.85 7.46 4.75
C GLY A 122 16.36 6.83 6.06
N GLU A 123 15.04 6.72 6.27
CA GLU A 123 14.44 6.08 7.44
C GLU A 123 14.82 4.58 7.47
N LEU A 124 14.75 3.91 6.32
CA LEU A 124 15.09 2.49 6.20
C LEU A 124 16.59 2.26 6.31
N LEU A 125 17.41 3.13 5.71
CA LEU A 125 18.87 3.05 5.87
C LEU A 125 19.27 3.21 7.33
N HIS A 126 18.62 4.11 8.08
CA HIS A 126 18.87 4.28 9.50
C HIS A 126 18.49 3.04 10.32
N ARG A 127 17.35 2.40 10.01
CA ARG A 127 16.94 1.13 10.63
C ARG A 127 17.98 0.03 10.43
N VAL A 128 18.49 -0.12 9.20
CA VAL A 128 19.51 -1.13 8.89
C VAL A 128 20.85 -0.79 9.54
N ALA A 129 21.17 0.49 9.72
CA ALA A 129 22.33 0.90 10.49
C ALA A 129 22.21 0.53 11.98
N ALA A 130 21.00 0.60 12.54
CA ALA A 130 20.73 0.23 13.93
C ALA A 130 20.69 -1.30 14.16
N ASP A 131 20.16 -2.09 13.21
CA ASP A 131 20.18 -3.55 13.25
C ASP A 131 20.55 -4.13 11.88
N ARG A 132 21.79 -4.62 11.77
CA ARG A 132 22.33 -5.17 10.52
C ARG A 132 21.58 -6.40 10.01
N ARG A 133 20.86 -7.13 10.87
CA ARG A 133 20.05 -8.29 10.44
C ARG A 133 18.88 -7.88 9.56
N LEU A 134 18.49 -6.60 9.62
CA LEU A 134 17.43 -6.04 8.78
C LEU A 134 17.90 -5.80 7.33
N ALA A 135 19.21 -5.90 7.07
CA ALA A 135 19.76 -5.84 5.72
C ALA A 135 19.49 -7.11 4.90
N ASP A 136 19.30 -8.25 5.59
CA ASP A 136 19.10 -9.54 4.93
C ASP A 136 17.84 -9.50 4.06
N PRO A 137 17.86 -10.10 2.86
CA PRO A 137 16.68 -10.17 2.01
C PRO A 137 15.63 -11.10 2.63
N ILE A 138 14.35 -10.73 2.51
CA ILE A 138 13.22 -11.59 2.90
C ILE A 138 13.22 -12.86 2.02
N VAL A 139 13.46 -12.69 0.72
CA VAL A 139 13.64 -13.78 -0.25
C VAL A 139 15.01 -13.61 -0.88
N PRO A 140 15.91 -14.60 -0.82
CA PRO A 140 17.31 -14.45 -1.26
C PRO A 140 17.52 -13.92 -2.68
N THR A 141 16.57 -14.15 -3.59
CA THR A 141 16.64 -13.74 -5.00
C THR A 141 15.97 -12.40 -5.28
N LEU A 142 15.40 -11.74 -4.27
CA LEU A 142 14.70 -10.47 -4.39
C LEU A 142 15.44 -9.36 -3.61
N PRO A 143 15.35 -8.10 -4.06
CA PRO A 143 16.03 -6.98 -3.43
C PRO A 143 15.31 -6.42 -2.20
N ASP A 144 14.34 -7.16 -1.64
CA ASP A 144 13.46 -6.69 -0.57
C ASP A 144 14.05 -7.04 0.82
N PRO A 145 14.70 -6.12 1.54
CA PRO A 145 15.29 -6.42 2.84
C PRO A 145 14.24 -6.54 3.95
N ARG A 146 14.56 -7.27 5.02
CA ARG A 146 13.71 -7.43 6.21
C ARG A 146 13.30 -6.09 6.84
N ALA A 147 14.08 -5.03 6.66
CA ALA A 147 13.72 -3.67 7.07
C ALA A 147 12.35 -3.22 6.54
N GLU A 148 11.97 -3.65 5.34
CA GLU A 148 10.67 -3.30 4.73
C GLU A 148 9.49 -3.91 5.49
N VAL A 149 9.67 -5.03 6.20
CA VAL A 149 8.62 -5.62 7.05
C VAL A 149 8.29 -4.70 8.22
N LEU A 150 9.31 -4.20 8.91
CA LEU A 150 9.12 -3.29 10.05
C LEU A 150 8.55 -1.96 9.60
N GLU A 151 9.04 -1.44 8.48
CA GLU A 151 8.54 -0.22 7.87
C GLU A 151 7.04 -0.34 7.52
N ALA A 152 6.66 -1.46 6.87
CA ALA A 152 5.28 -1.73 6.49
C ALA A 152 4.33 -1.72 7.70
N VAL A 153 4.75 -2.30 8.82
CA VAL A 153 3.91 -2.38 10.03
C VAL A 153 3.85 -1.05 10.77
N GLU A 154 5.01 -0.46 11.07
CA GLU A 154 5.10 0.68 11.97
C GLU A 154 4.65 2.00 11.31
N HIS A 155 4.80 2.12 9.99
CA HIS A 155 4.58 3.38 9.27
C HIS A 155 3.58 3.29 8.13
N GLU A 156 3.29 2.09 7.61
CA GLU A 156 2.39 1.91 6.47
C GLU A 156 1.10 1.16 6.82
N GLY A 157 0.86 0.88 8.10
CA GLY A 157 -0.36 0.27 8.61
C GLY A 157 -0.60 -1.16 8.15
N ALA A 158 0.46 -1.93 7.89
CA ALA A 158 0.33 -3.37 7.64
C ALA A 158 -0.08 -4.09 8.93
N LEU A 159 -1.17 -4.85 8.86
CA LEU A 159 -1.72 -5.59 10.00
C LEU A 159 -1.71 -7.10 9.77
N THR A 160 -1.48 -7.53 8.53
CA THR A 160 -1.46 -8.94 8.13
C THR A 160 -0.22 -9.26 7.32
N VAL A 161 0.17 -10.54 7.31
CA VAL A 161 1.27 -11.03 6.47
C VAL A 161 1.00 -10.74 4.98
N GLU A 162 -0.27 -10.77 4.55
CA GLU A 162 -0.67 -10.39 3.19
C GLU A 162 -0.38 -8.92 2.89
N ASP A 163 -0.61 -8.00 3.83
CA ASP A 163 -0.31 -6.58 3.62
C ASP A 163 1.16 -6.37 3.27
N VAL A 164 2.05 -7.05 3.97
CA VAL A 164 3.50 -7.01 3.71
C VAL A 164 3.84 -7.68 2.39
N LEU A 165 3.52 -8.96 2.23
CA LEU A 165 3.99 -9.77 1.10
C LEU A 165 3.34 -9.42 -0.24
N ARG A 166 2.07 -8.99 -0.22
CA ARG A 166 1.32 -8.72 -1.45
C ARG A 166 1.23 -7.24 -1.78
N ARG A 167 1.04 -6.37 -0.79
CA ARG A 167 0.71 -4.95 -1.02
C ARG A 167 1.91 -4.01 -0.89
N ARG A 168 2.76 -4.19 0.13
CA ARG A 168 3.92 -3.31 0.36
C ARG A 168 5.16 -3.73 -0.45
N THR A 169 5.50 -5.01 -0.42
CA THR A 169 6.72 -5.53 -1.10
C THR A 169 6.44 -6.15 -2.47
N GLN A 170 5.21 -6.63 -2.69
CA GLN A 170 4.78 -7.37 -3.90
C GLN A 170 5.56 -8.67 -4.14
N ILE A 171 6.22 -9.22 -3.11
CA ILE A 171 6.90 -10.53 -3.15
C ILE A 171 5.95 -11.63 -3.64
N SER A 172 4.69 -11.60 -3.21
CA SER A 172 3.71 -12.61 -3.60
C SER A 172 3.44 -12.66 -5.12
N LEU A 173 3.75 -11.58 -5.85
CA LEU A 173 3.55 -11.51 -7.30
C LEU A 173 4.80 -11.93 -8.09
N ARG A 174 5.96 -11.95 -7.43
CA ARG A 174 7.30 -12.10 -8.04
C ARG A 174 7.97 -13.42 -7.69
N GLU A 175 7.62 -14.03 -6.56
CA GLU A 175 8.18 -15.29 -6.06
C GLU A 175 7.27 -16.48 -6.39
N GLU A 176 7.86 -17.64 -6.69
CA GLU A 176 7.16 -18.83 -7.19
C GLU A 176 6.13 -19.40 -6.20
N THR A 177 6.46 -19.41 -4.91
CA THR A 177 5.56 -19.83 -3.84
C THR A 177 4.65 -18.71 -3.34
N GLU A 178 4.61 -17.59 -4.05
CA GLU A 178 3.87 -16.39 -3.68
C GLU A 178 4.23 -15.94 -2.24
N GLY A 179 5.47 -16.18 -1.79
CA GLY A 179 5.94 -15.82 -0.45
C GLY A 179 5.52 -16.75 0.69
N VAL A 180 4.85 -17.89 0.41
CA VAL A 180 4.42 -18.85 1.46
C VAL A 180 5.61 -19.39 2.26
N ARG A 181 6.75 -19.67 1.61
CA ARG A 181 7.96 -20.18 2.28
C ARG A 181 8.53 -19.21 3.33
N VAL A 182 8.31 -17.91 3.16
CA VAL A 182 8.86 -16.85 4.03
C VAL A 182 7.80 -16.25 4.97
N ALA A 183 6.55 -16.70 4.89
CA ALA A 183 5.44 -16.16 5.69
C ALA A 183 5.67 -16.26 7.20
N GLY A 184 6.28 -17.35 7.67
CA GLY A 184 6.62 -17.52 9.10
C GLY A 184 7.68 -16.55 9.58
N GLU A 185 8.70 -16.29 8.76
CA GLU A 185 9.75 -15.31 9.07
C GLU A 185 9.21 -13.88 9.09
N VAL A 186 8.37 -13.53 8.10
CA VAL A 186 7.70 -12.24 8.06
C VAL A 186 6.79 -12.06 9.28
N ALA A 187 5.98 -13.07 9.63
CA ALA A 187 5.12 -12.99 10.81
C ALA A 187 5.92 -12.84 12.11
N ALA A 188 7.08 -13.49 12.23
CA ALA A 188 7.96 -13.33 13.39
C ALA A 188 8.53 -11.90 13.48
N LEU A 189 8.90 -11.27 12.36
CA LEU A 189 9.34 -9.87 12.32
C LEU A 189 8.20 -8.91 12.68
N MET A 190 6.98 -9.20 12.23
CA MET A 190 5.78 -8.41 12.56
C MET A 190 5.37 -8.52 14.05
N ALA A 191 5.80 -9.58 14.74
CA ALA A 191 5.29 -9.90 16.07
C ALA A 191 5.62 -8.86 17.13
N GLY A 192 6.84 -8.31 17.12
CA GLY A 192 7.25 -7.26 18.06
C GLY A 192 6.39 -6.00 17.94
N PRO A 193 6.37 -5.35 16.75
CA PRO A 193 5.59 -4.12 16.55
C PRO A 193 4.07 -4.29 16.75
N LEU A 194 3.50 -5.46 16.44
CA LEU A 194 2.06 -5.73 16.62
C LEU A 194 1.70 -6.32 17.98
N GLY A 195 2.68 -6.59 18.84
CA GLY A 195 2.46 -7.24 20.14
C GLY A 195 1.89 -8.66 20.03
N TRP A 196 2.21 -9.38 18.95
CA TRP A 196 1.75 -10.76 18.77
C TRP A 196 2.54 -11.73 19.65
N THR A 197 1.83 -12.73 20.19
CA THR A 197 2.49 -13.91 20.77
C THR A 197 3.08 -14.79 19.65
N PRO A 198 4.00 -15.72 19.96
CA PRO A 198 4.48 -16.69 18.98
C PRO A 198 3.36 -17.50 18.32
N GLU A 199 2.29 -17.80 19.05
CA GLU A 199 1.10 -18.50 18.55
C GLU A 199 0.32 -17.62 17.56
N ALA A 200 0.14 -16.35 17.87
CA ALA A 200 -0.54 -15.40 16.98
C ALA A 200 0.27 -15.17 15.69
N ALA A 201 1.60 -15.05 15.78
CA ALA A 201 2.46 -14.95 14.59
C ALA A 201 2.38 -16.22 13.72
N ARG A 202 2.38 -17.41 14.32
CA ARG A 202 2.20 -18.67 13.60
C ARG A 202 0.84 -18.73 12.90
N ALA A 203 -0.23 -18.40 13.61
CA ALA A 203 -1.59 -18.37 13.06
C ALA A 203 -1.72 -17.37 11.90
N ALA A 204 -1.05 -16.21 11.97
CA ALA A 204 -1.03 -15.23 10.88
C ALA A 204 -0.33 -15.78 9.61
N ALA A 205 0.79 -16.49 9.77
CA ALA A 205 1.48 -17.15 8.66
C ALA A 205 0.63 -18.28 8.04
N GLU A 206 -0.03 -19.09 8.87
CA GLU A 206 -0.95 -20.14 8.42
C GLU A 206 -2.16 -19.56 7.68
N SER A 207 -2.72 -18.47 8.18
CA SER A 207 -3.83 -17.75 7.52
C SER A 207 -3.43 -17.25 6.13
N TYR A 208 -2.23 -16.68 5.99
CA TYR A 208 -1.72 -16.27 4.68
C TYR A 208 -1.55 -17.46 3.72
N ALA A 209 -0.97 -18.56 4.20
CA ALA A 209 -0.79 -19.76 3.39
C ALA A 209 -2.14 -20.33 2.88
N ALA A 210 -3.17 -20.33 3.73
CA ALA A 210 -4.52 -20.75 3.36
C ALA A 210 -5.13 -19.87 2.26
N VAL A 211 -4.95 -18.55 2.33
CA VAL A 211 -5.41 -17.59 1.29
C VAL A 211 -4.73 -17.87 -0.05
N VAL A 212 -3.40 -18.09 -0.04
CA VAL A 212 -2.66 -18.42 -1.27
C VAL A 212 -3.13 -19.75 -1.86
N GLU A 213 -3.34 -20.76 -1.02
CA GLU A 213 -3.83 -22.07 -1.46
C GLU A 213 -5.24 -21.99 -2.06
N GLU A 214 -6.15 -21.25 -1.43
CA GLU A 214 -7.50 -21.01 -1.96
C GLU A 214 -7.46 -20.31 -3.31
N SER A 215 -6.63 -19.27 -3.44
CA SER A 215 -6.40 -18.57 -4.70
C SER A 215 -5.89 -19.53 -5.79
N ARG A 216 -4.92 -20.39 -5.48
CA ARG A 216 -4.40 -21.39 -6.40
C ARG A 216 -5.47 -22.38 -6.84
N ARG A 217 -6.24 -22.96 -5.91
CA ARG A 217 -7.32 -23.91 -6.24
C ARG A 217 -8.39 -23.28 -7.15
N ARG A 218 -8.64 -21.98 -7.00
CA ARG A 218 -9.70 -21.30 -7.75
C ARG A 218 -9.27 -20.90 -9.16
N TRP A 219 -7.97 -20.65 -9.38
CA TRP A 219 -7.48 -19.99 -10.60
C TRP A 219 -6.33 -20.72 -11.31
N ARG A 220 -5.81 -21.83 -10.76
CA ARG A 220 -4.85 -22.73 -11.41
C ARG A 220 -5.48 -24.10 -11.59
#